data_AF-A0A1F7VAS6-F1
#
_entry.id   AF-A0A1F7VAS6-F1
#
_cell.length_a   1.000
_cell.length_b   1.000
_cell.length_c   1.000
_cell.angle_alpha   90.00
_cell.angle_beta   90.00
_cell.angle_gamma   90.00
#
_symmetry.space_group_name_H-M   'P 1'
#
loop_
_entity.id
_entity.type
_entity.pdbx_description
1 polymer ?
#
loop_
_entity_poly.entity_id
_entity_poly.type
_entity_poly.pdbx_seq_one_letter_code
_entity_poly.pdbx_strand_id
1 'polypeptide(L)'
;MIADPQAPWMFRRDEVDLLEEDIDDLYDLHQSTTGRVHTTEQAIISEQLDTEEQADAELTMQMDVKWLTRLHAQKPSWESDRERLRDEDDLTCDVSRPPFYEQLFRFADQVFVYVSDVYARQDEIKEHAFRVQVNIKMVPIKCANALSEEQHDDPLSLMIAKKEFALAIIYLERILLSLAFMAAAHEDRAQEFLAPGTQFKQRLQQHLARLLRDRRGIGTDYE
;
A
#
# COMPACT_ATOMS: atom_id res chain seq x y z
N MET A 1 -9.89 2.08 -38.44
CA MET A 1 -9.46 2.97 -37.35
C MET A 1 -9.54 2.18 -36.08
N ILE A 2 -8.39 1.75 -35.56
CA ILE A 2 -8.29 0.98 -34.32
C ILE A 2 -8.45 2.01 -33.21
N ALA A 3 -9.55 1.92 -32.46
CA ALA A 3 -9.73 2.69 -31.25
C ALA A 3 -8.71 2.18 -30.22
N ASP A 4 -7.86 3.08 -29.77
CA ASP A 4 -6.95 2.87 -28.65
C ASP A 4 -7.81 2.66 -27.39
N PRO A 5 -7.76 1.50 -26.71
CA PRO A 5 -8.52 1.30 -25.50
C PRO A 5 -7.90 2.15 -24.39
N GLN A 6 -8.60 3.23 -24.07
CA GLN A 6 -8.36 4.10 -22.92
C GLN A 6 -7.90 3.30 -21.70
N ALA A 7 -6.76 3.68 -21.13
CA ALA A 7 -6.16 3.08 -19.95
C ALA A 7 -7.17 3.05 -18.78
N PRO A 8 -7.65 1.87 -18.36
CA PRO A 8 -8.85 1.77 -17.52
C PRO A 8 -8.59 1.93 -16.00
N TRP A 9 -7.43 2.41 -15.57
CA TRP A 9 -6.96 2.28 -14.19
C TRP A 9 -6.45 3.58 -13.55
N MET A 10 -7.19 4.67 -13.74
CA MET A 10 -6.95 5.88 -12.95
C MET A 10 -7.58 5.71 -11.56
N PHE A 11 -6.77 5.42 -10.53
CA PHE A 11 -7.25 5.48 -9.15
C PHE A 11 -7.79 6.89 -8.87
N ARG A 12 -8.83 7.02 -8.04
CA ARG A 12 -9.22 8.34 -7.56
C ARG A 12 -8.07 8.85 -6.70
N ARG A 13 -7.37 9.88 -7.19
CA ARG A 13 -6.36 10.65 -6.45
C ARG A 13 -6.77 10.86 -4.99
N ASP A 14 -8.03 11.28 -4.79
CA ASP A 14 -8.60 11.52 -3.47
C ASP A 14 -8.66 10.26 -2.58
N GLU A 15 -8.74 9.04 -3.11
CA GLU A 15 -8.86 7.82 -2.29
C GLU A 15 -7.53 7.41 -1.67
N VAL A 16 -6.43 7.47 -2.43
CA VAL A 16 -5.09 7.20 -1.89
C VAL A 16 -4.67 8.34 -0.98
N ASP A 17 -4.90 9.59 -1.39
CA ASP A 17 -4.59 10.77 -0.58
C ASP A 17 -5.35 10.73 0.78
N LEU A 18 -6.64 10.39 0.79
CA LEU A 18 -7.40 10.24 2.04
C LEU A 18 -6.87 9.10 2.92
N LEU A 19 -6.39 8.01 2.32
CA LEU A 19 -5.80 6.91 3.08
C LEU A 19 -4.43 7.28 3.66
N GLU A 20 -3.66 8.10 2.96
CA GLU A 20 -2.39 8.65 3.46
C GLU A 20 -2.64 9.67 4.57
N GLU A 21 -3.63 10.56 4.41
CA GLU A 21 -4.09 11.49 5.45
C GLU A 21 -4.54 10.74 6.72
N ASP A 22 -5.33 9.66 6.59
CA ASP A 22 -5.72 8.80 7.71
C ASP A 22 -4.50 8.24 8.48
N ILE A 23 -3.40 7.93 7.77
CA ILE A 23 -2.17 7.38 8.36
C ILE A 23 -1.33 8.48 9.02
N ASP A 24 -1.20 9.63 8.36
CA ASP A 24 -0.48 10.78 8.89
C ASP A 24 -1.14 11.29 10.17
N ASP A 25 -2.48 11.38 10.20
CA ASP A 25 -3.25 11.73 11.40
C ASP A 25 -3.01 10.74 12.55
N LEU A 26 -2.90 9.44 12.24
CA LEU A 26 -2.55 8.41 13.23
C LEU A 26 -1.13 8.61 13.77
N TYR A 27 -0.16 8.97 12.92
CA TYR A 27 1.20 9.24 13.38
C TYR A 27 1.29 10.50 14.23
N ASP A 28 0.64 11.59 13.82
CA ASP A 28 0.66 12.86 14.54
C ASP A 28 0.00 12.75 15.92
N LEU A 29 -1.11 12.02 16.03
CA LEU A 29 -1.77 11.75 17.30
C LEU A 29 -0.83 11.04 18.30
N HIS A 30 -0.04 10.09 17.80
CA HIS A 30 0.86 9.28 18.62
C HIS A 30 2.23 9.94 18.87
N GLN A 31 2.68 10.86 18.01
CA GLN A 31 3.89 11.65 18.25
C GLN A 31 3.67 12.84 19.20
N SER A 32 2.48 13.41 19.22
CA SER A 32 2.14 14.59 20.05
C SER A 32 1.90 14.26 21.54
N THR A 33 1.69 12.98 21.87
CA THR A 33 1.35 12.55 23.24
C THR A 33 2.59 12.02 23.97
N THR A 34 3.08 12.73 25.00
CA THR A 34 4.27 12.32 25.78
C THR A 34 3.88 11.44 26.98
N GLY A 35 4.00 10.11 26.84
CA GLY A 35 3.60 9.16 27.89
C GLY A 35 4.19 7.74 27.77
N ARG A 36 4.31 7.05 28.92
CA ARG A 36 4.97 5.72 29.09
C ARG A 36 4.30 4.54 28.37
N VAL A 37 3.07 4.71 27.88
CA VAL A 37 2.28 3.71 27.14
C VAL A 37 2.75 3.61 25.66
N HIS A 38 3.50 4.60 25.17
CA HIS A 38 3.86 4.72 23.76
C HIS A 38 5.10 3.94 23.31
N THR A 39 5.84 3.23 24.17
CA THR A 39 7.04 2.52 23.68
C THR A 39 6.71 1.44 22.65
N THR A 40 5.57 0.76 22.82
CA THR A 40 5.14 -0.31 21.92
C THR A 40 4.51 0.24 20.64
N GLU A 41 3.64 1.24 20.74
CA GLU A 41 3.04 1.92 19.58
C GLU A 41 4.11 2.61 18.73
N GLN A 42 5.05 3.31 19.38
CA GLN A 42 6.21 3.89 18.72
C GLN A 42 7.07 2.82 18.05
N ALA A 43 7.28 1.66 18.69
CA ALA A 43 8.01 0.57 18.06
C ALA A 43 7.29 0.01 16.82
N ILE A 44 5.96 -0.04 16.83
CA ILE A 44 5.14 -0.44 15.67
C ILE A 44 5.24 0.60 14.54
N ILE A 45 5.16 1.89 14.86
CA ILE A 45 5.33 2.98 13.88
C ILE A 45 6.75 2.95 13.31
N SER A 46 7.78 2.83 14.17
CA SER A 46 9.17 2.71 13.74
C SER A 46 9.41 1.48 12.87
N GLU A 47 8.82 0.33 13.19
CA GLU A 47 8.89 -0.86 12.34
C GLU A 47 8.36 -0.57 10.93
N GLN A 48 7.28 0.21 10.80
CA GLN A 48 6.73 0.60 9.51
C GLN A 48 7.64 1.58 8.76
N LEU A 49 8.15 2.61 9.44
CA LEU A 49 9.09 3.56 8.85
C LEU A 49 10.37 2.87 8.35
N ASP A 50 10.94 1.97 9.15
CA ASP A 50 12.12 1.18 8.77
C ASP A 50 11.82 0.29 7.55
N THR A 51 10.59 -0.24 7.45
CA THR A 51 10.16 -1.07 6.31
C THR A 51 10.12 -0.26 5.01
N GLU A 52 9.58 0.95 5.06
CA GLU A 52 9.53 1.87 3.91
C GLU A 52 10.94 2.38 3.56
N GLU A 53 11.74 2.81 4.54
CA GLU A 53 13.10 3.29 4.30
C GLU A 53 13.99 2.19 3.69
N GLN A 54 13.90 0.97 4.19
CA GLN A 54 14.60 -0.16 3.59
C GLN A 54 14.12 -0.40 2.15
N ALA A 55 12.81 -0.27 1.89
CA ALA A 55 12.28 -0.45 0.56
C ALA A 55 12.79 0.60 -0.44
N ASP A 56 12.84 1.86 -0.02
CA ASP A 56 13.36 2.97 -0.81
C ASP A 56 14.86 2.84 -1.06
N ALA A 57 15.62 2.44 -0.03
CA ALA A 57 17.04 2.17 -0.17
C ALA A 57 17.32 1.05 -1.17
N GLU A 58 16.56 -0.06 -1.11
CA GLU A 58 16.69 -1.18 -2.05
C GLU A 58 16.33 -0.79 -3.49
N LEU A 59 15.32 0.06 -3.70
CA LEU A 59 14.99 0.61 -5.01
C LEU A 59 16.13 1.49 -5.53
N THR A 60 16.60 2.42 -4.69
CA THR A 60 17.69 3.35 -5.03
C THR A 60 18.96 2.61 -5.45
N MET A 61 19.32 1.53 -4.74
CA MET A 61 20.51 0.72 -5.07
C MET A 61 20.40 -0.03 -6.40
N GLN A 62 19.18 -0.33 -6.86
CA GLN A 62 18.94 -1.06 -8.12
C GLN A 62 18.87 -0.13 -9.33
N MET A 63 18.87 1.19 -9.12
CA MET A 63 18.77 2.19 -10.18
C MET A 63 20.16 2.60 -10.71
N ASP A 64 20.31 2.64 -12.04
CA ASP A 64 21.47 3.27 -12.69
C ASP A 64 21.46 4.79 -12.39
N VAL A 65 22.63 5.44 -12.40
CA VAL A 65 22.79 6.88 -12.14
C VAL A 65 21.94 7.72 -13.10
N LYS A 66 21.72 7.24 -14.34
CA LYS A 66 20.81 7.88 -15.32
C LYS A 66 19.34 7.84 -14.87
N TRP A 67 18.91 6.78 -14.19
CA TRP A 67 17.58 6.66 -13.63
C TRP A 67 17.42 7.45 -12.33
N LEU A 68 18.44 7.47 -11.47
CA LEU A 68 18.47 8.35 -10.29
C LEU A 68 18.37 9.82 -10.71
N THR A 69 19.10 10.23 -11.75
CA THR A 69 19.01 11.59 -12.28
C THR A 69 17.63 11.89 -12.89
N ARG A 70 16.98 10.90 -13.53
CA ARG A 70 15.58 11.04 -14.00
C ARG A 70 14.59 11.10 -12.86
N LEU A 71 14.74 10.31 -11.78
CA LEU A 71 13.80 10.31 -10.66
C LEU A 71 13.95 11.55 -9.76
N HIS A 72 15.14 12.16 -9.74
CA HIS A 72 15.37 13.46 -9.10
C HIS A 72 14.97 14.66 -9.99
N ALA A 73 14.95 14.49 -11.33
CA ALA A 73 14.58 15.55 -12.28
C ALA A 73 13.12 15.48 -12.72
N GLN A 74 12.53 14.29 -12.69
CA GLN A 74 11.11 14.04 -12.84
C GLN A 74 10.56 14.00 -11.42
N LYS A 75 9.73 14.99 -11.10
CA LYS A 75 8.68 14.79 -10.10
C LYS A 75 8.08 13.39 -10.34
N PRO A 76 7.97 12.51 -9.31
CA PRO A 76 7.43 11.18 -9.51
C PRO A 76 6.13 11.24 -10.34
N SER A 77 5.84 10.21 -11.13
CA SER A 77 4.71 10.20 -12.08
C SER A 77 3.41 10.75 -11.46
N TRP A 78 3.16 10.41 -10.19
CA TRP A 78 2.06 10.93 -9.38
C TRP A 78 2.10 12.45 -9.15
N GLU A 79 3.25 13.10 -9.00
CA GLU A 79 3.39 14.56 -8.90
C GLU A 79 3.26 15.29 -10.25
N SER A 80 3.68 14.65 -11.35
CA SER A 80 3.47 15.19 -12.70
C SER A 80 2.00 15.09 -13.13
N ASP A 81 1.32 14.02 -12.70
CA ASP A 81 -0.14 13.89 -12.82
C ASP A 81 -0.88 14.79 -11.83
N ARG A 82 -0.29 15.11 -10.66
CA ARG A 82 -0.79 16.12 -9.70
C ARG A 82 -0.89 17.52 -10.30
N GLU A 83 0.03 17.89 -11.19
CA GLU A 83 -0.01 19.17 -11.92
C GLU A 83 -1.00 19.15 -13.08
N ARG A 84 -1.19 18.02 -13.78
CA ARG A 84 -2.17 17.89 -14.87
C ARG A 84 -3.63 17.77 -14.39
N LEU A 85 -3.86 17.02 -13.32
CA LEU A 85 -5.20 16.77 -12.75
C LEU A 85 -5.70 17.90 -11.84
N ARG A 86 -4.90 18.95 -11.61
CA ARG A 86 -5.33 20.17 -10.90
C ARG A 86 -6.05 21.15 -11.83
N ASP A 87 -5.82 21.04 -13.13
CA ASP A 87 -6.45 21.89 -14.14
C ASP A 87 -7.81 21.34 -14.63
N GLU A 88 -8.13 20.07 -14.34
CA GLU A 88 -9.43 19.44 -14.63
C GLU A 88 -10.18 19.15 -13.33
N ASP A 89 -10.73 20.21 -12.74
CA ASP A 89 -11.52 20.25 -11.50
C ASP A 89 -12.93 19.64 -11.65
N ASP A 90 -13.09 18.63 -12.51
CA ASP A 90 -14.34 17.88 -12.69
C ASP A 90 -14.17 16.47 -12.12
N LEU A 91 -14.41 16.38 -10.81
CA LEU A 91 -14.46 15.17 -9.96
C LEU A 91 -15.62 14.20 -10.32
N THR A 92 -15.82 13.91 -11.61
CA THR A 92 -16.79 12.91 -12.10
C THR A 92 -16.19 12.00 -13.15
N CYS A 93 -14.98 11.51 -12.90
CA CYS A 93 -14.52 10.32 -13.59
C CYS A 93 -15.12 9.09 -12.87
N ASP A 94 -16.17 8.50 -13.47
CA ASP A 94 -16.66 7.16 -13.14
C ASP A 94 -15.59 6.13 -13.54
N VAL A 95 -14.46 6.13 -12.82
CA VAL A 95 -13.37 5.20 -13.10
C VAL A 95 -13.72 3.83 -12.55
N SER A 96 -13.74 2.84 -13.44
CA SER A 96 -13.96 1.44 -13.09
C SER A 96 -12.75 0.90 -12.33
N ARG A 97 -12.86 0.74 -11.01
CA ARG A 97 -11.84 0.07 -10.19
C ARG A 97 -11.65 -1.39 -10.64
N PRO A 98 -10.42 -1.95 -10.57
CA PRO A 98 -10.25 -3.38 -10.73
C PRO A 98 -11.09 -4.10 -9.66
N PRO A 99 -11.87 -5.14 -10.03
CA PRO A 99 -12.71 -5.84 -9.06
C PRO A 99 -11.92 -6.39 -7.87
N PHE A 100 -10.67 -6.77 -8.08
CA PHE A 100 -9.75 -7.19 -7.02
C PHE A 100 -9.43 -6.05 -6.05
N TYR A 101 -9.05 -4.88 -6.57
CA TYR A 101 -8.70 -3.71 -5.76
C TYR A 101 -9.90 -3.21 -4.98
N GLU A 102 -11.07 -3.14 -5.61
CA GLU A 102 -12.30 -2.70 -4.93
C GLU A 102 -12.67 -3.64 -3.76
N GLN A 103 -12.53 -4.96 -3.96
CA GLN A 103 -12.73 -5.94 -2.89
C GLN A 103 -11.72 -5.74 -1.75
N LEU A 104 -10.45 -5.49 -2.09
CA LEU A 104 -9.38 -5.26 -1.13
C LEU A 104 -9.62 -3.97 -0.32
N PHE A 105 -10.01 -2.88 -0.97
CA PHE A 105 -10.31 -1.61 -0.34
C PHE A 105 -11.46 -1.75 0.68
N ARG A 106 -12.57 -2.37 0.28
CA ARG A 106 -13.71 -2.62 1.18
C ARG A 106 -13.33 -3.53 2.34
N PHE A 107 -12.50 -4.53 2.10
CA PHE A 107 -11.96 -5.38 3.17
C PHE A 107 -11.11 -4.56 4.15
N ALA A 108 -10.21 -3.72 3.65
CA ALA A 108 -9.35 -2.88 4.47
C ALA A 108 -10.16 -1.91 5.34
N ASP A 109 -11.20 -1.30 4.78
CA ASP A 109 -12.11 -0.40 5.50
C ASP A 109 -12.87 -1.11 6.64
N GLN A 110 -13.45 -2.28 6.36
CA GLN A 110 -14.14 -3.08 7.36
C GLN A 110 -13.23 -3.53 8.50
N VAL A 111 -12.00 -3.94 8.16
CA VAL A 111 -10.98 -4.32 9.14
C VAL A 111 -10.58 -3.10 9.97
N PHE A 112 -10.33 -1.95 9.35
CA PHE A 112 -9.95 -0.72 10.03
C PHE A 112 -10.99 -0.30 11.07
N VAL A 113 -12.26 -0.16 10.67
CA VAL A 113 -13.36 0.18 11.59
C VAL A 113 -13.41 -0.78 12.78
N TYR A 114 -13.32 -2.09 12.50
CA TYR A 114 -13.33 -3.10 13.55
C TYR A 114 -12.15 -2.95 14.52
N VAL A 115 -10.92 -2.80 14.03
CA VAL A 115 -9.75 -2.74 14.91
C VAL A 115 -9.63 -1.41 15.64
N SER A 116 -10.16 -0.32 15.09
CA SER A 116 -10.29 0.95 15.81
C SER A 116 -11.22 0.81 17.01
N ASP A 117 -12.36 0.13 16.86
CA ASP A 117 -13.28 -0.16 17.98
C ASP A 117 -12.61 -1.03 19.05
N VAL A 118 -11.79 -2.01 18.66
CA VAL A 118 -11.04 -2.87 19.60
C VAL A 118 -9.95 -2.06 20.31
N TYR A 119 -9.17 -1.28 19.57
CA TYR A 119 -8.09 -0.45 20.11
C TYR A 119 -8.62 0.58 21.12
N ALA A 120 -9.78 1.17 20.87
CA ALA A 120 -10.42 2.14 21.77
C ALA A 120 -10.75 1.56 23.16
N ARG A 121 -10.90 0.23 23.29
CA ARG A 121 -11.17 -0.43 24.59
C ARG A 121 -9.95 -0.42 25.50
N GLN A 122 -8.75 -0.28 24.95
CA GLN A 122 -7.47 -0.24 25.69
C GLN A 122 -7.18 -1.50 26.53
N ASP A 123 -7.69 -2.65 26.11
CA ASP A 123 -7.49 -3.96 26.74
C ASP A 123 -6.12 -4.61 26.39
N GLU A 124 -5.87 -5.83 26.87
CA GLU A 124 -4.58 -6.56 26.71
C GLU A 124 -4.17 -6.80 25.24
N ILE A 125 -5.12 -6.81 24.32
CA ILE A 125 -4.90 -7.04 22.89
C ILE A 125 -4.70 -5.76 22.07
N LYS A 126 -4.71 -4.59 22.72
CA LYS A 126 -4.67 -3.29 22.04
C LYS A 126 -3.45 -3.12 21.14
N GLU A 127 -2.31 -3.71 21.49
CA GLU A 127 -1.11 -3.68 20.64
C GLU A 127 -1.39 -4.29 19.27
N HIS A 128 -2.05 -5.45 19.23
CA HIS A 128 -2.38 -6.13 17.99
C HIS A 128 -3.41 -5.35 17.18
N ALA A 129 -4.41 -4.77 17.84
CA ALA A 129 -5.39 -3.90 17.19
C ALA A 129 -4.72 -2.67 16.56
N PHE A 130 -3.81 -2.01 17.29
CA PHE A 130 -3.03 -0.88 16.79
C PHE A 130 -2.14 -1.26 15.61
N ARG A 131 -1.43 -2.39 15.70
CA ARG A 131 -0.63 -2.90 14.58
C ARG A 131 -1.49 -3.11 13.34
N VAL A 132 -2.67 -3.71 13.46
CA VAL A 132 -3.58 -3.83 12.31
C VAL A 132 -4.02 -2.46 11.79
N GLN A 133 -4.37 -1.52 12.68
CA GLN A 133 -4.84 -0.18 12.31
C GLN A 133 -3.81 0.59 11.47
N VAL A 134 -2.54 0.54 11.86
CA VAL A 134 -1.42 1.23 11.20
C VAL A 134 -1.05 0.56 9.86
N ASN A 135 -1.18 -0.77 9.77
CA ASN A 135 -0.78 -1.50 8.55
C ASN A 135 -1.91 -1.61 7.50
N ILE A 136 -3.19 -1.63 7.90
CA ILE A 136 -4.30 -2.02 7.01
C ILE A 136 -4.55 -1.06 5.85
N LYS A 137 -4.34 0.24 6.07
CA LYS A 137 -4.50 1.25 5.02
C LYS A 137 -3.32 1.26 4.04
N MET A 138 -2.15 0.78 4.43
CA MET A 138 -1.00 0.64 3.52
C MET A 138 -1.25 -0.39 2.42
N VAL A 139 -2.00 -1.46 2.70
CA VAL A 139 -2.24 -2.53 1.70
C VAL A 139 -2.92 -2.01 0.43
N PRO A 140 -4.05 -1.27 0.49
CA PRO A 140 -4.63 -0.65 -0.70
C PRO A 140 -3.75 0.46 -1.30
N ILE A 141 -3.04 1.28 -0.51
CA ILE A 141 -2.11 2.31 -1.05
C ILE A 141 -1.06 1.65 -1.95
N LYS A 142 -0.32 0.68 -1.39
CA LYS A 142 0.74 -0.03 -2.11
C LYS A 142 0.20 -0.82 -3.31
N CYS A 143 -0.99 -1.39 -3.20
CA CYS A 143 -1.64 -2.04 -4.34
C CYS A 143 -2.03 -1.06 -5.45
N ALA A 144 -2.51 0.13 -5.11
CA ALA A 144 -2.87 1.17 -6.08
C ALA A 144 -1.63 1.64 -6.84
N ASN A 145 -0.57 1.99 -6.10
CA ASN A 145 0.71 2.40 -6.68
C ASN A 145 1.28 1.34 -7.62
N ALA A 146 1.28 0.06 -7.20
CA ALA A 146 1.78 -1.01 -8.03
C ALA A 146 0.99 -1.17 -9.34
N LEU A 147 -0.34 -1.13 -9.26
CA LEU A 147 -1.22 -1.24 -10.43
C LEU A 147 -1.14 0.00 -11.34
N SER A 148 -0.85 1.17 -10.78
CA SER A 148 -0.59 2.40 -11.54
C SER A 148 0.70 2.25 -12.35
N GLU A 149 1.79 1.83 -11.69
CA GLU A 149 3.09 1.66 -12.32
C GLU A 149 3.11 0.55 -13.38
N GLU A 150 2.31 -0.50 -13.22
CA GLU A 150 2.13 -1.53 -14.27
C GLU A 150 1.65 -0.98 -15.63
N GLN A 151 1.09 0.24 -15.69
CA GLN A 151 0.63 0.85 -16.93
C GLN A 151 1.77 1.41 -17.78
N HIS A 152 2.90 1.70 -17.15
CA HIS A 152 4.08 2.23 -17.82
C HIS A 152 4.94 1.07 -18.33
N ASP A 153 5.13 1.00 -19.65
CA ASP A 153 5.92 -0.06 -20.30
C ASP A 153 7.41 0.27 -20.26
N ASP A 154 7.95 0.51 -19.07
CA ASP A 154 9.38 0.75 -18.87
C ASP A 154 9.96 -0.03 -17.67
N PRO A 155 11.28 -0.31 -17.68
CA PRO A 155 11.91 -1.13 -16.64
C PRO A 155 11.85 -0.54 -15.22
N LEU A 156 11.81 0.79 -15.10
CA LEU A 156 11.79 1.47 -13.79
C LEU A 156 10.40 1.30 -13.17
N SER A 157 9.34 1.56 -13.93
CA SER A 157 7.96 1.34 -13.45
C SER A 157 7.68 -0.12 -13.11
N LEU A 158 8.19 -1.08 -13.89
CA LEU A 158 8.09 -2.50 -13.54
C LEU A 158 8.81 -2.84 -12.23
N MET A 159 9.96 -2.20 -11.95
CA MET A 159 10.71 -2.38 -10.70
C MET A 159 9.94 -1.81 -9.51
N ILE A 160 9.37 -0.61 -9.65
CA ILE A 160 8.54 0.03 -8.62
C ILE A 160 7.30 -0.82 -8.35
N ALA A 161 6.58 -1.26 -9.39
CA ALA A 161 5.39 -2.11 -9.25
C ALA A 161 5.68 -3.41 -8.47
N LYS A 162 6.81 -4.07 -8.76
CA LYS A 162 7.25 -5.27 -8.02
C LYS A 162 7.46 -4.96 -6.54
N LYS A 163 8.10 -3.84 -6.24
CA LYS A 163 8.41 -3.44 -4.86
C LYS A 163 7.15 -3.09 -4.08
N GLU A 164 6.25 -2.33 -4.68
CA GLU A 164 4.96 -1.94 -4.09
C GLU A 164 4.07 -3.17 -3.82
N PHE A 165 3.97 -4.14 -4.73
CA PHE A 165 3.29 -5.41 -4.44
C PHE A 165 3.96 -6.19 -3.29
N ALA A 166 5.29 -6.21 -3.23
CA ALA A 166 6.01 -6.87 -2.14
C ALA A 166 5.71 -6.22 -0.78
N LEU A 167 5.68 -4.88 -0.72
CA LEU A 167 5.28 -4.13 0.47
C LEU A 167 3.83 -4.42 0.88
N ALA A 168 2.88 -4.40 -0.07
CA ALA A 168 1.48 -4.75 0.21
C ALA A 168 1.35 -6.14 0.86
N ILE A 169 2.16 -7.11 0.41
CA ILE A 169 2.20 -8.47 0.99
C ILE A 169 2.75 -8.44 2.43
N ILE A 170 3.85 -7.72 2.69
CA ILE A 170 4.45 -7.60 4.03
C ILE A 170 3.44 -7.00 5.02
N TYR A 171 2.76 -5.92 4.64
CA TYR A 171 1.72 -5.30 5.46
C TYR A 171 0.58 -6.27 5.75
N LEU A 172 0.09 -6.98 4.73
CA LEU A 172 -0.97 -7.96 4.89
C LEU A 172 -0.55 -9.16 5.75
N GLU A 173 0.71 -9.58 5.72
CA GLU A 173 1.25 -10.61 6.61
C GLU A 173 1.23 -10.18 8.08
N ARG A 174 1.67 -8.96 8.38
CA ARG A 174 1.63 -8.39 9.74
C ARG A 174 0.21 -8.28 10.28
N ILE A 175 -0.73 -7.88 9.41
CA ILE A 175 -2.16 -7.80 9.72
C ILE A 175 -2.72 -9.17 10.06
N LEU A 176 -2.49 -10.17 9.19
CA LEU A 176 -2.99 -11.53 9.40
C LEU A 176 -2.44 -12.16 10.68
N LEU A 177 -1.16 -11.93 10.99
CA LEU A 177 -0.56 -12.41 12.23
C LEU A 177 -1.24 -11.78 13.46
N SER A 178 -1.45 -10.47 13.44
CA SER A 178 -2.09 -9.75 14.56
C SER A 178 -3.56 -10.11 14.74
N LEU A 179 -4.31 -10.26 13.64
CA LEU A 179 -5.69 -10.76 13.66
C LEU A 179 -5.77 -12.19 14.22
N ALA A 180 -4.79 -13.05 13.93
CA ALA A 180 -4.75 -14.41 14.47
C ALA A 180 -4.50 -14.41 15.99
N PHE A 181 -3.64 -13.53 16.50
CA PHE A 181 -3.46 -13.33 17.93
C PHE A 181 -4.74 -12.80 18.60
N MET A 182 -5.40 -11.82 18.00
CA MET A 182 -6.68 -11.30 18.50
C MET A 182 -7.75 -12.40 18.56
N ALA A 183 -7.90 -13.18 17.49
CA ALA A 183 -8.85 -14.29 17.45
C ALA A 183 -8.57 -15.34 18.54
N ALA A 184 -7.30 -15.68 18.76
CA ALA A 184 -6.89 -16.59 19.84
C ALA A 184 -7.16 -16.03 21.24
N ALA A 185 -7.21 -14.71 21.39
CA ALA A 185 -7.52 -13.98 22.62
C ALA A 185 -9.03 -13.68 22.79
N HIS A 186 -9.91 -14.45 22.12
CA HIS A 186 -11.37 -14.36 22.22
C HIS A 186 -12.03 -13.15 21.53
N GLU A 187 -11.34 -12.49 20.61
CA GLU A 187 -12.00 -11.58 19.66
C GLU A 187 -12.53 -12.36 18.45
N ASP A 188 -13.70 -12.98 18.60
CA ASP A 188 -14.28 -13.89 17.60
C ASP A 188 -14.43 -13.25 16.21
N ARG A 189 -14.71 -11.94 16.16
CA ARG A 189 -14.87 -11.20 14.89
C ARG A 189 -13.55 -11.08 14.12
N ALA A 190 -12.39 -11.12 14.79
CA ALA A 190 -11.09 -11.13 14.11
C ALA A 190 -10.92 -12.36 13.20
N GLN A 191 -11.53 -13.50 13.57
CA GLN A 191 -11.50 -14.74 12.80
C GLN A 191 -12.15 -14.58 11.41
N GLU A 192 -13.17 -13.73 11.29
CA GLU A 192 -13.89 -13.50 10.04
C GLU A 192 -13.00 -12.90 8.95
N PHE A 193 -11.95 -12.18 9.34
CA PHE A 193 -11.04 -11.48 8.42
C PHE A 193 -9.86 -12.34 7.96
N LEU A 194 -9.53 -13.43 8.66
CA LEU A 194 -8.35 -14.25 8.38
C LEU A 194 -8.43 -14.95 7.01
N ALA A 195 -9.57 -15.57 6.70
CA ALA A 195 -9.73 -16.27 5.43
C ALA A 195 -9.77 -15.30 4.23
N PRO A 196 -10.58 -14.21 4.22
CA PRO A 196 -10.51 -13.19 3.17
C PRO A 196 -9.11 -12.58 3.01
N GLY A 197 -8.46 -12.19 4.11
CA GLY A 197 -7.12 -11.61 4.07
C GLY A 197 -6.08 -12.58 3.49
N THR A 198 -6.17 -13.88 3.81
CA THR A 198 -5.31 -14.91 3.22
C THR A 198 -5.52 -15.03 1.71
N GLN A 199 -6.76 -14.91 1.24
CA GLN A 199 -7.07 -14.92 -0.20
C GLN A 199 -6.51 -13.68 -0.91
N PHE A 200 -6.62 -12.49 -0.30
CA PHE A 200 -6.00 -11.27 -0.83
C PHE A 200 -4.48 -11.42 -0.93
N LYS A 201 -3.84 -11.97 0.11
CA LYS A 201 -2.40 -12.25 0.11
C LYS A 201 -2.00 -13.16 -1.05
N GLN A 202 -2.73 -14.26 -1.26
CA GLN A 202 -2.47 -15.17 -2.37
C GLN A 202 -2.61 -14.48 -3.74
N ARG A 203 -3.61 -13.61 -3.91
CA ARG A 203 -3.79 -12.83 -5.14
C ARG A 203 -2.64 -11.84 -5.34
N LEU A 204 -2.23 -11.09 -4.31
CA LEU A 204 -1.06 -10.20 -4.40
C LEU A 204 0.21 -10.96 -4.77
N GLN A 205 0.43 -12.14 -4.18
CA GLN A 205 1.54 -13.03 -4.53
C GLN A 205 1.49 -13.50 -5.99
N GLN A 206 0.29 -13.76 -6.53
CA GLN A 206 0.11 -14.09 -7.95
C GLN A 206 0.45 -12.90 -8.86
N HIS A 207 0.04 -11.68 -8.49
CA HIS A 207 0.42 -10.46 -9.20
C HIS A 207 1.94 -10.28 -9.22
N LEU A 208 2.59 -10.34 -8.06
CA LEU A 208 4.05 -10.25 -7.96
C LEU A 208 4.76 -11.35 -8.76
N ALA A 209 4.31 -12.60 -8.65
CA ALA A 209 4.89 -13.71 -9.39
C ALA A 209 4.76 -13.56 -10.91
N ARG A 210 3.67 -12.95 -11.41
CA ARG A 210 3.53 -12.59 -12.83
C ARG A 210 4.59 -11.57 -13.22
N LEU A 211 4.74 -10.49 -12.47
CA LEU A 211 5.73 -9.44 -12.77
C LEU A 211 7.17 -9.96 -12.73
N LEU A 212 7.48 -10.88 -11.81
CA LEU A 212 8.81 -11.52 -11.75
C LEU A 212 9.08 -12.43 -12.95
N ARG A 213 8.05 -13.01 -13.57
CA ARG A 213 8.17 -13.83 -14.79
C ARG A 213 8.24 -12.99 -16.05
N ASP A 214 7.65 -11.80 -16.05
CA ASP A 214 7.79 -10.82 -17.13
C ASP A 214 9.25 -10.32 -17.17
N ARG A 215 10.06 -11.02 -17.99
CA ARG A 215 11.45 -10.69 -18.32
C ARG A 215 11.58 -9.59 -19.38
N ARG A 216 10.55 -8.78 -19.60
CA ARG A 216 10.64 -7.66 -20.54
C ARG A 216 11.57 -6.60 -19.94
N GLY A 217 12.83 -6.58 -20.39
CA GLY A 217 13.72 -5.44 -20.19
C GLY A 217 15.02 -5.63 -19.41
N ILE A 218 15.44 -6.83 -19.01
CA ILE A 218 16.89 -7.08 -18.80
C ILE A 218 17.46 -7.59 -20.12
N GLY A 219 17.27 -6.77 -21.16
CA GLY A 219 17.94 -6.93 -22.44
C GLY A 219 19.35 -6.39 -22.28
N THR A 220 20.30 -7.31 -22.18
CA THR A 220 21.68 -7.08 -22.55
C THR A 220 21.73 -6.60 -23.99
N ASP A 221 21.65 -5.30 -24.22
CA ASP A 221 22.06 -4.65 -25.47
C ASP A 221 22.80 -3.36 -25.11
N TYR A 222 24.07 -3.54 -24.73
CA TYR A 222 25.09 -2.52 -24.89
C TYR A 222 26.22 -3.18 -25.70
N GLU A 223 26.16 -3.04 -27.03
CA GLU A 223 27.36 -2.99 -27.87
C GLU A 223 28.06 -1.64 -27.68
#